data_AF-J9GDZ8-F1
#
_entry.id   AF-J9GDZ8-F1
#
_cell.length_a   1.000
_cell.length_b   1.000
_cell.length_c   1.000
_cell.angle_alpha   90.00
_cell.angle_beta   90.00
_cell.angle_gamma   90.00
#
_symmetry.space_group_name_H-M   'P 1'
#
loop_
_entity.id
_entity.type
_entity.pdbx_description
1 polymer ?
#
loop_
_entity_poly.entity_id
_entity_poly.type
_entity_poly.pdbx_seq_one_letter_code
_entity_poly.pdbx_strand_id
1 'polypeptide(L)'
;MKITDLKPAIVWKFFHQVTQVPRPSKKEGKMIAFLESFAKEYKLPIKKDEAGNILISKAATAGMEDRPVVVLQSHMDMVCEKNNDTKHDFDNDPIETIVDGEWLRANGTTLGADNGIGVAAELALLASDDIQHGPIECLFTIDEETGLTGAKALKEGFMT
;
A
#
# COMPACT_ATOMS: atom_id res chain seq x y z
N MET A 1 19.76 -5.76 12.26
CA MET A 1 19.30 -5.82 10.86
C MET A 1 18.19 -4.80 10.71
N LYS A 2 18.18 -4.01 9.65
CA LYS A 2 17.10 -3.07 9.35
C LYS A 2 16.09 -3.76 8.44
N ILE A 3 14.84 -3.30 8.47
CA ILE A 3 13.81 -3.72 7.52
C ILE A 3 14.28 -3.60 6.06
N THR A 4 15.05 -2.57 5.73
CA THR A 4 15.59 -2.33 4.38
C THR A 4 16.67 -3.32 3.95
N ASP A 5 17.19 -4.14 4.87
CA ASP A 5 18.19 -5.17 4.56
C ASP A 5 17.54 -6.48 4.09
N LEU A 6 16.22 -6.64 4.31
CA LEU A 6 15.46 -7.85 4.00
C LEU A 6 15.27 -8.05 2.48
N LYS A 7 14.96 -9.27 2.06
CA LYS A 7 14.68 -9.64 0.66
C LYS A 7 13.21 -10.07 0.49
N PRO A 8 12.55 -9.73 -0.64
CA PRO A 8 13.02 -8.91 -1.76
C PRO A 8 13.16 -7.42 -1.39
N ALA A 9 14.29 -6.80 -1.73
CA ALA A 9 14.66 -5.48 -1.21
C ALA A 9 13.68 -4.36 -1.61
N ILE A 10 13.12 -4.42 -2.83
CA ILE A 10 12.18 -3.41 -3.31
C ILE A 10 10.86 -3.43 -2.53
N VAL A 11 10.36 -4.62 -2.17
CA VAL A 11 9.14 -4.77 -1.36
C VAL A 11 9.37 -4.21 0.03
N TRP A 12 10.47 -4.59 0.69
CA TRP A 12 10.77 -4.11 2.03
C TRP A 12 11.12 -2.62 2.09
N LYS A 13 11.69 -2.05 1.01
CA LYS A 13 11.85 -0.60 0.85
C LYS A 13 10.49 0.09 0.89
N PHE A 14 9.53 -0.36 0.08
CA PHE A 14 8.19 0.23 0.06
C PHE A 14 7.42 -0.03 1.35
N PHE A 15 7.52 -1.24 1.93
CA PHE A 15 6.86 -1.50 3.21
C PHE A 15 7.40 -0.60 4.32
N HIS A 16 8.71 -0.35 4.35
CA HIS A 16 9.27 0.65 5.24
C HIS A 16 8.65 2.03 4.99
N GLN A 17 8.57 2.50 3.75
CA GLN A 17 7.92 3.79 3.45
C GLN A 17 6.46 3.82 3.90
N VAL A 18 5.68 2.76 3.68
CA VAL A 18 4.29 2.62 4.15
C VAL A 18 4.22 2.73 5.67
N THR A 19 5.13 2.09 6.42
CA THR A 19 5.17 2.22 7.90
C THR A 19 5.51 3.63 8.37
N GLN A 20 6.11 4.47 7.51
CA GLN A 20 6.39 5.88 7.85
C GLN A 20 5.19 6.80 7.63
N VAL A 21 4.09 6.30 7.06
CA VAL A 21 2.88 7.08 6.79
C VAL A 21 1.78 6.70 7.79
N PRO A 22 1.40 7.59 8.72
CA PRO A 22 0.26 7.37 9.59
C PRO A 22 -1.02 7.19 8.76
N ARG A 23 -1.67 6.02 8.90
CA ARG A 23 -2.82 5.61 8.08
C ARG A 23 -3.96 4.93 8.88
N PRO A 24 -4.45 5.54 9.98
CA PRO A 24 -5.62 5.01 10.68
C PRO A 24 -6.83 4.91 9.76
N SER A 25 -7.67 3.89 9.96
CA SER A 25 -8.95 3.77 9.28
C SER A 25 -9.78 5.04 9.42
N LYS A 26 -10.47 5.44 8.35
CA LYS A 26 -11.21 6.71 8.19
C LYS A 26 -10.35 7.97 8.12
N LYS A 27 -9.02 7.86 8.19
CA LYS A 27 -8.07 8.98 8.14
C LYS A 27 -6.96 8.74 7.12
N GLU A 28 -7.29 8.07 6.01
CA GLU A 28 -6.35 7.61 4.98
C GLU A 28 -5.74 8.75 4.14
N GLY A 29 -6.11 10.01 4.38
CA GLY A 29 -5.68 11.17 3.58
C GLY A 29 -4.16 11.30 3.41
N LYS A 30 -3.37 10.96 4.44
CA LYS A 30 -1.89 10.96 4.35
C LYS A 30 -1.39 9.85 3.41
N MET A 31 -2.02 8.69 3.46
CA MET A 31 -1.69 7.55 2.60
C MET A 31 -2.12 7.79 1.14
N ILE A 32 -3.28 8.41 0.93
CA ILE A 32 -3.71 8.87 -0.40
C ILE A 32 -2.68 9.85 -0.99
N ALA A 33 -2.25 10.85 -0.23
CA ALA A 33 -1.25 11.82 -0.69
C ALA A 33 0.11 11.17 -1.00
N PHE A 34 0.50 10.15 -0.23
CA PHE A 34 1.68 9.33 -0.50
C PHE A 34 1.56 8.58 -1.83
N LEU A 35 0.44 7.91 -2.10
CA LEU A 35 0.18 7.20 -3.35
C LEU A 35 0.12 8.15 -4.57
N GLU A 36 -0.50 9.32 -4.43
CA GLU A 36 -0.51 10.37 -5.45
C GLU A 36 0.91 10.86 -5.78
N SER A 37 1.74 11.05 -4.74
CA SER A 37 3.14 11.44 -4.91
C SER A 37 3.97 10.35 -5.58
N PHE A 38 3.76 9.09 -5.19
CA PHE A 38 4.39 7.94 -5.83
C PHE A 38 4.02 7.85 -7.32
N ALA A 39 2.73 7.90 -7.67
CA ALA A 39 2.31 7.83 -9.08
C ALA A 39 2.95 8.95 -9.91
N LYS A 40 3.06 10.16 -9.35
CA LYS A 40 3.74 11.29 -9.98
C LYS A 40 5.24 11.05 -10.18
N GLU A 41 5.93 10.53 -9.18
CA GLU A 41 7.37 10.21 -9.24
C GLU A 41 7.67 9.20 -10.35
N TYR A 42 6.88 8.12 -10.42
CA TYR A 42 7.04 7.04 -11.41
C TYR A 42 6.31 7.32 -12.74
N LYS A 43 5.65 8.48 -12.87
CA LYS A 43 4.90 8.91 -14.07
C LYS A 43 3.81 7.91 -14.50
N LEU A 44 3.11 7.35 -13.53
CA LEU A 44 2.05 6.38 -13.73
C LEU A 44 0.67 7.05 -13.76
N PRO A 45 -0.25 6.63 -14.64
CA PRO A 45 -1.64 7.04 -14.58
C PRO A 45 -2.28 6.69 -13.23
N ILE A 46 -3.05 7.63 -12.68
CA ILE A 46 -3.73 7.47 -11.40
C ILE A 46 -5.17 7.97 -11.50
N LYS A 47 -6.10 7.26 -10.87
CA LYS A 47 -7.49 7.68 -10.63
C LYS A 47 -7.76 7.67 -9.14
N LYS A 48 -8.65 8.57 -8.70
CA LYS A 48 -9.24 8.59 -7.37
C LYS A 48 -10.75 8.67 -7.51
N ASP A 49 -11.48 7.78 -6.84
CA ASP A 49 -12.95 7.85 -6.83
C ASP A 49 -13.48 8.82 -5.75
N GLU A 50 -14.81 8.95 -5.67
CA GLU A 50 -15.48 9.81 -4.68
C GLU A 50 -15.27 9.35 -3.24
N ALA A 51 -15.07 8.04 -3.00
CA ALA A 51 -14.81 7.52 -1.67
C ALA A 51 -13.36 7.75 -1.23
N GLY A 52 -12.43 7.88 -2.18
CA GLY A 52 -11.01 8.04 -1.93
C GLY A 52 -10.19 6.79 -2.25
N ASN A 53 -10.78 5.78 -2.88
CA ASN A 53 -10.02 4.65 -3.42
C ASN A 53 -9.11 5.13 -4.54
N ILE A 54 -7.90 4.55 -4.61
CA ILE A 54 -6.89 4.90 -5.60
C ILE A 54 -6.68 3.75 -6.57
N LEU A 55 -6.64 4.03 -7.86
CA LEU A 55 -6.24 3.09 -8.88
C LEU A 55 -5.01 3.62 -9.61
N ILE A 56 -3.90 2.88 -9.58
CA ILE A 56 -2.68 3.21 -10.34
C ILE A 56 -2.49 2.16 -11.42
N SER A 57 -2.39 2.59 -12.67
CA SER A 57 -2.26 1.68 -13.81
C SER A 57 -0.83 1.67 -14.36
N LYS A 58 -0.39 0.52 -14.87
CA LYS A 58 0.88 0.37 -15.57
C LYS A 58 0.67 -0.42 -16.86
N ALA A 59 1.18 0.11 -17.96
CA ALA A 59 1.12 -0.55 -19.26
C ALA A 59 1.88 -1.88 -19.25
N ALA A 60 1.53 -2.79 -20.16
CA ALA A 60 2.27 -4.03 -20.34
C ALA A 60 3.75 -3.76 -20.67
N THR A 61 4.60 -4.66 -20.21
CA THR A 61 5.96 -4.78 -20.76
C THR A 61 5.93 -5.26 -22.20
N ALA A 62 7.01 -4.99 -22.95
CA ALA A 62 7.11 -5.34 -24.36
C ALA A 62 6.84 -6.84 -24.60
N GLY A 63 5.92 -7.14 -25.51
CA GLY A 63 5.53 -8.51 -25.88
C GLY A 63 4.46 -9.15 -24.97
N MET A 64 3.84 -8.36 -24.09
CA MET A 64 2.76 -8.79 -23.19
C MET A 64 1.49 -7.94 -23.34
N GLU A 65 1.40 -7.12 -24.39
CA GLU A 65 0.29 -6.20 -24.64
C GLU A 65 -1.03 -6.92 -24.94
N ASP A 66 -0.96 -8.18 -25.39
CA ASP A 66 -2.11 -9.04 -25.72
C ASP A 66 -2.65 -9.80 -24.50
N ARG A 67 -2.07 -9.59 -23.32
CA ARG A 67 -2.45 -10.29 -22.08
C ARG A 67 -3.67 -9.63 -21.43
N PRO A 68 -4.51 -10.42 -20.74
CA PRO A 68 -5.58 -9.86 -19.91
C PRO A 68 -5.04 -8.85 -18.90
N VAL A 69 -5.82 -7.80 -18.64
CA VAL A 69 -5.55 -6.87 -17.55
C VAL A 69 -5.68 -7.62 -16.23
N VAL A 70 -4.73 -7.40 -15.32
CA VAL A 70 -4.78 -7.94 -13.96
C VAL A 70 -4.93 -6.80 -12.96
N VAL A 71 -5.94 -6.89 -12.11
CA VAL A 71 -6.11 -5.98 -10.97
C VAL A 71 -5.53 -6.65 -9.72
N LEU A 72 -4.57 -5.97 -9.09
CA LEU A 72 -4.09 -6.29 -7.75
C LEU A 72 -4.78 -5.33 -6.76
N GLN A 73 -5.25 -5.85 -5.64
CA GLN A 73 -6.00 -5.06 -4.68
C GLN A 73 -5.46 -5.24 -3.27
N SER A 74 -5.24 -4.11 -2.61
CA SER A 74 -4.86 -4.01 -1.20
C SER A 74 -5.68 -2.89 -0.54
N HIS A 75 -5.84 -2.92 0.79
CA HIS A 75 -6.43 -1.79 1.51
C HIS A 75 -5.33 -0.93 2.16
N MET A 76 -5.57 0.38 2.23
CA MET A 76 -4.54 1.35 2.63
C MET A 76 -4.54 1.65 4.13
N ASP A 77 -5.66 1.46 4.82
CA ASP A 77 -5.77 1.68 6.26
C ASP A 77 -5.12 0.57 7.09
N MET A 78 -4.99 0.82 8.39
CA MET A 78 -4.60 -0.19 9.36
C MET A 78 -5.39 -0.05 10.65
N VAL A 79 -5.55 -1.17 11.35
CA VAL A 79 -5.94 -1.16 12.76
C VAL A 79 -4.88 -0.47 13.62
N CYS A 80 -5.34 0.41 14.51
CA CYS A 80 -4.50 1.20 15.40
C CYS A 80 -4.63 0.73 16.85
N GLU A 81 -3.91 -0.34 17.20
CA GLU A 81 -3.88 -0.89 18.55
C GLU A 81 -2.48 -0.83 19.14
N LYS A 82 -2.37 -0.64 20.45
CA LYS A 82 -1.09 -0.54 21.14
C LYS A 82 -1.14 -1.16 22.53
N ASN A 83 0.01 -1.62 23.01
CA ASN A 83 0.14 -2.11 24.38
C ASN A 83 -0.09 -0.95 25.37
N ASN A 84 -0.58 -1.28 26.57
CA ASN A 84 -0.98 -0.29 27.57
C ASN A 84 0.11 0.75 27.91
N ASP A 85 1.37 0.34 27.96
CA ASP A 85 2.49 1.20 28.34
C ASP A 85 3.12 1.95 27.13
N THR A 86 2.65 1.68 25.92
CA THR A 86 3.18 2.30 24.69
C THR A 86 2.61 3.70 24.48
N LYS A 87 3.49 4.69 24.37
CA LYS A 87 3.13 6.06 23.95
C LYS A 87 3.35 6.20 22.46
N HIS A 88 2.26 6.17 21.70
CA HIS A 88 2.24 6.33 20.26
C HIS A 88 0.96 7.06 19.84
N ASP A 89 1.09 8.04 18.96
CA ASP A 89 0.00 8.77 18.31
C ASP A 89 -0.16 8.33 16.85
N PHE A 90 -1.12 7.44 16.59
CA PHE A 90 -1.37 6.90 15.26
C PHE A 90 -1.78 7.94 14.20
N ASP A 91 -2.16 9.15 14.60
CA ASP A 91 -2.46 10.19 13.63
C ASP A 91 -1.17 10.83 13.08
N ASN A 92 -0.04 10.76 13.80
CA ASN A 92 1.15 11.56 13.50
C ASN A 92 2.48 10.80 13.52
N ASP A 93 2.60 9.79 14.36
CA ASP A 93 3.82 9.03 14.56
C ASP A 93 3.95 7.90 13.52
N PRO A 94 5.14 7.66 12.95
CA PRO A 94 5.40 6.50 12.11
C PRO A 94 5.46 5.23 12.96
N ILE A 95 5.15 4.08 12.34
CA ILE A 95 5.30 2.77 12.99
C ILE A 95 6.80 2.41 13.07
N GLU A 96 7.30 2.24 14.29
CA GLU A 96 8.64 1.74 14.53
C GLU A 96 8.69 0.22 14.34
N THR A 97 9.58 -0.25 13.46
CA THR A 97 9.70 -1.67 13.10
C THR A 97 10.94 -2.31 13.73
N ILE A 98 10.80 -3.56 14.17
CA ILE A 98 11.85 -4.36 14.79
C ILE A 98 11.94 -5.70 14.05
N VAL A 99 13.13 -5.99 13.52
CA VAL A 99 13.48 -7.33 13.01
C VAL A 99 13.90 -8.18 14.21
N ASP A 100 13.12 -9.21 14.51
CA ASP A 100 13.26 -10.10 15.66
C ASP A 100 13.39 -11.55 15.17
N GLY A 101 14.64 -11.97 14.92
CA GLY A 101 14.93 -13.25 14.29
C GLY A 101 14.32 -13.34 12.88
N GLU A 102 13.37 -14.26 12.70
CA GLU A 102 12.65 -14.48 11.44
C GLU A 102 11.39 -13.62 11.29
N TRP A 103 11.05 -12.83 12.32
CA TRP A 103 9.83 -12.03 12.35
C TRP A 103 10.13 -10.54 12.19
N LEU A 104 9.22 -9.84 11.53
CA LEU A 104 9.14 -8.39 11.61
C LEU A 104 7.91 -8.03 12.45
N ARG A 105 8.10 -7.18 13.45
CA ARG A 105 7.03 -6.69 14.32
C ARG A 105 7.16 -5.19 14.56
N ALA A 106 6.10 -4.56 15.04
CA ALA A 106 6.18 -3.19 15.52
C ALA A 106 6.62 -3.12 16.98
N ASN A 107 7.10 -1.95 17.40
CA ASN A 107 7.46 -1.67 18.79
C ASN A 107 6.22 -1.33 19.63
N GLY A 108 5.53 -2.35 20.12
CA GLY A 108 4.43 -2.18 21.07
C GLY A 108 3.13 -1.62 20.49
N THR A 109 3.00 -1.63 19.16
CA THR A 109 1.78 -1.29 18.39
C THR A 109 1.43 -2.42 17.43
N THR A 110 0.28 -2.32 16.75
CA THR A 110 0.06 -3.01 15.48
C THR A 110 1.09 -2.56 14.45
N LEU A 111 1.53 -3.50 13.61
CA LEU A 111 2.50 -3.24 12.54
C LEU A 111 1.83 -2.67 11.28
N GLY A 112 0.56 -3.00 11.06
CA GLY A 112 -0.11 -2.75 9.79
C GLY A 112 0.48 -3.56 8.64
N ALA A 113 1.04 -4.75 8.92
CA ALA A 113 1.43 -5.67 7.86
C ALA A 113 0.22 -6.06 7.00
N ASP A 114 -0.95 -6.19 7.64
CA ASP A 114 -2.23 -6.24 6.96
C ASP A 114 -2.78 -4.81 6.74
N ASN A 115 -3.07 -4.37 5.51
CA ASN A 115 -2.58 -4.92 4.24
C ASN A 115 -1.38 -4.17 3.68
N GLY A 116 -0.60 -3.52 4.55
CA GLY A 116 0.57 -2.74 4.15
C GLY A 116 1.64 -3.52 3.37
N ILE A 117 1.78 -4.83 3.57
CA ILE A 117 2.67 -5.67 2.75
C ILE A 117 2.14 -5.84 1.32
N GLY A 118 0.82 -6.00 1.15
CA GLY A 118 0.17 -6.04 -0.17
C GLY A 118 0.38 -4.73 -0.91
N VAL A 119 0.10 -3.61 -0.24
CA VAL A 119 0.38 -2.25 -0.75
C VAL A 119 1.85 -2.13 -1.19
N ALA A 120 2.79 -2.58 -0.36
CA ALA A 120 4.21 -2.50 -0.68
C ALA A 120 4.61 -3.37 -1.89
N ALA A 121 3.99 -4.54 -2.05
CA ALA A 121 4.22 -5.42 -3.20
C ALA A 121 3.67 -4.81 -4.50
N GLU A 122 2.50 -4.19 -4.45
CA GLU A 122 1.91 -3.46 -5.58
C GLU A 122 2.80 -2.27 -5.99
N LEU A 123 3.26 -1.46 -5.03
CA LEU A 123 4.20 -0.37 -5.30
C LEU A 123 5.53 -0.87 -5.88
N ALA A 124 6.03 -2.00 -5.40
CA ALA A 124 7.23 -2.63 -5.95
C ALA A 124 7.03 -3.06 -7.41
N LEU A 125 5.91 -3.69 -7.74
CA LEU A 125 5.59 -4.10 -9.09
C LEU A 125 5.42 -2.89 -10.02
N LEU A 126 4.72 -1.85 -9.57
CA LEU A 126 4.55 -0.60 -10.30
C LEU A 126 5.90 0.07 -10.59
N ALA A 127 6.80 0.10 -9.61
CA ALA A 127 8.13 0.70 -9.72
C ALA A 127 9.16 -0.14 -10.49
N SER A 128 8.96 -1.45 -10.61
CA SER A 128 9.91 -2.37 -11.26
C SER A 128 10.05 -2.12 -12.76
N ASP A 129 11.23 -2.36 -13.32
CA ASP A 129 11.50 -2.34 -14.76
C ASP A 129 12.01 -3.70 -15.29
N ASP A 130 12.16 -4.68 -14.41
CA ASP A 130 12.75 -5.99 -14.66
C ASP A 130 11.76 -7.17 -14.52
N ILE A 131 10.49 -6.90 -14.20
CA ILE A 131 9.43 -7.90 -14.10
C ILE A 131 8.59 -7.86 -15.38
N GLN A 132 8.56 -8.97 -16.13
CA GLN A 132 7.70 -9.08 -17.30
C GLN A 132 6.23 -9.25 -16.87
N HIS A 133 5.35 -8.39 -17.40
CA HIS A 133 3.93 -8.40 -17.07
C HIS A 133 3.05 -7.86 -18.21
N GLY A 134 1.78 -8.26 -18.21
CA GLY A 134 0.72 -7.63 -19.03
C GLY A 134 0.29 -6.28 -18.46
N PRO A 135 -0.83 -5.69 -18.92
CA PRO A 135 -1.36 -4.47 -18.32
C PRO A 135 -1.79 -4.75 -16.87
N ILE A 136 -1.43 -3.88 -15.94
CA ILE A 136 -1.75 -4.02 -14.51
C ILE A 136 -2.48 -2.78 -14.02
N GLU A 137 -3.45 -2.98 -13.14
CA GLU A 137 -3.98 -1.93 -12.28
C GLU A 137 -3.82 -2.34 -10.80
N CYS A 138 -3.36 -1.42 -9.96
CA CYS A 138 -3.27 -1.61 -8.52
C CYS A 138 -4.33 -0.74 -7.83
N LEU A 139 -5.29 -1.39 -7.18
CA LEU A 139 -6.42 -0.78 -6.48
C LEU A 139 -6.13 -0.73 -4.97
N PHE A 140 -6.08 0.47 -4.43
CA PHE A 140 -5.90 0.73 -3.01
C PHE A 140 -7.22 1.23 -2.43
N THR A 141 -7.89 0.42 -1.61
CA THR A 141 -9.20 0.77 -1.03
C THR A 141 -9.07 1.39 0.35
N ILE A 142 -9.94 2.36 0.66
CA ILE A 142 -10.03 2.94 2.01
C ILE A 142 -10.90 2.09 2.94
N ASP A 143 -10.64 2.23 4.24
CA ASP A 143 -11.50 1.76 5.33
C ASP A 143 -12.02 0.32 5.17
N GLU A 144 -11.08 -0.63 5.10
CA GLU A 144 -11.43 -2.05 5.15
C GLU A 144 -11.85 -2.43 6.58
N GLU A 145 -11.03 -2.03 7.55
CA GLU A 145 -10.98 -2.60 8.90
C GLU A 145 -12.20 -2.25 9.76
N THR A 146 -12.93 -1.19 9.42
CA THR A 146 -14.09 -0.74 10.20
C THR A 146 -15.44 -0.91 9.49
N GLY A 147 -15.46 -1.02 8.17
CA GLY A 147 -16.73 -0.96 7.45
C GLY A 147 -16.74 -1.35 5.98
N LEU A 148 -15.58 -1.63 5.38
CA LEU A 148 -15.44 -1.90 3.95
C LEU A 148 -16.03 -0.76 3.08
N THR A 149 -15.90 0.49 3.53
CA THR A 149 -16.63 1.60 2.86
C THR A 149 -16.06 1.93 1.50
N GLY A 150 -14.74 1.82 1.32
CA GLY A 150 -14.10 1.93 0.01
C GLY A 150 -14.61 0.88 -0.97
N ALA A 151 -14.58 -0.39 -0.58
CA ALA A 151 -15.03 -1.50 -1.42
C ALA A 151 -16.51 -1.38 -1.84
N LYS A 152 -17.39 -0.97 -0.92
CA LYS A 152 -18.83 -0.80 -1.20
C LYS A 152 -19.13 0.39 -2.12
N ALA A 153 -18.26 1.39 -2.16
CA ALA A 153 -18.44 2.59 -2.97
C ALA A 153 -17.87 2.47 -4.39
N LEU A 154 -17.15 1.38 -4.68
CA LEU A 154 -16.54 1.16 -5.99
C LEU A 154 -17.63 1.09 -7.08
N LYS A 155 -17.51 1.95 -8.09
CA LYS A 155 -18.47 2.03 -9.21
C LYS A 155 -18.00 1.16 -10.38
N GLU A 156 -18.97 0.64 -11.13
CA GLU A 156 -18.69 -0.05 -12.39
C GLU A 156 -17.86 0.84 -13.33
N GLY A 157 -16.87 0.24 -13.99
CA GLY A 157 -15.97 0.94 -14.92
C GLY A 157 -14.89 1.80 -14.26
N PHE A 158 -14.74 1.78 -12.92
CA PHE A 158 -13.63 2.46 -12.27
C PHE A 158 -12.28 1.80 -12.61
N MET A 159 -12.23 0.47 -12.47
CA MET A 159 -11.20 -0.44 -12.95
C MET A 159 -11.65 -1.14 -14.24
N THR A 160 -10.69 -1.66 -15.00
CA THR A 160 -10.88 -2.22 -16.35
C THR A 160 -11.27 -3.69 -16.33
#